data_AF-A0A933F873-F1
#
_entry.id   AF-A0A933F873-F1
#
_cell.length_a   1.000
_cell.length_b   1.000
_cell.length_c   1.000
_cell.angle_alpha   90.00
_cell.angle_beta   90.00
_cell.angle_gamma   90.00
#
_symmetry.space_group_name_H-M   'P 1'
#
loop_
_entity.id
_entity.type
_entity.pdbx_description
1 polymer ?
#
loop_
_entity_poly.entity_id
_entity_poly.type
_entity_poly.pdbx_seq_one_letter_code
_entity_poly.pdbx_strand_id
1 'polypeptide(L)'
;MREPKRVLQKILGPGCGADAFEATGEPLELVVELLRETLKCRKARQWLLESAGFDIAVSPRTFHRLLDLREIDCVETTTRDLDVKVESLRESRRPDDPVSIGNLNSVLRELYRDLQRTRETMARDFPNLLLKRDVTADAVAKIPGWVAGVRRARWNGVGYLFTGWRVRGIENEFRAAFPNSDRAHPLRAKLAEVEREAGFYRSCGETNGKWAALGLDLFRILRTDALNNVCENLEEAGNALWNLVYNSPRARASLELAGIRFDDTSTLFENGRVAING
;
A
#
# COMPACT_ATOMS: atom_id res chain seq x y z
N MET A 1 4.78 -32.61 -8.81
CA MET A 1 3.78 -32.69 -7.71
C MET A 1 3.21 -34.10 -7.72
N ARG A 2 2.94 -34.76 -6.59
CA ARG A 2 2.54 -36.19 -6.61
C ARG A 2 1.05 -36.45 -6.90
N GLU A 3 0.13 -35.50 -6.68
CA GLU A 3 -1.32 -35.68 -6.91
C GLU A 3 -2.04 -34.33 -7.21
N PRO A 4 -1.85 -33.71 -8.39
CA PRO A 4 -2.37 -32.37 -8.67
C PRO A 4 -3.90 -32.29 -8.63
N LYS A 5 -4.61 -33.32 -9.13
CA LYS A 5 -6.09 -33.39 -9.11
C LYS A 5 -6.67 -33.31 -7.69
N ARG A 6 -6.06 -34.03 -6.74
CA ARG A 6 -6.49 -34.03 -5.33
C ARG A 6 -6.25 -32.67 -4.68
N VAL A 7 -5.13 -32.01 -5.00
CA VAL A 7 -4.83 -30.67 -4.50
C VAL A 7 -5.80 -29.65 -5.08
N LEU A 8 -6.11 -29.75 -6.37
CA LEU A 8 -7.09 -28.90 -7.04
C LEU A 8 -8.47 -28.99 -6.37
N GLN A 9 -8.95 -30.19 -6.05
CA GLN A 9 -10.20 -30.39 -5.33
C GLN A 9 -10.22 -29.70 -3.96
N LYS A 10 -9.09 -29.68 -3.25
CA LYS A 10 -8.99 -28.97 -1.96
C LYS A 10 -9.11 -27.45 -2.11
N ILE A 11 -8.51 -26.89 -3.16
CA ILE A 11 -8.51 -25.44 -3.41
C ILE A 11 -9.89 -24.96 -3.87
N LEU A 12 -10.55 -25.73 -4.74
CA LEU A 12 -11.86 -25.36 -5.29
C LEU A 12 -13.00 -25.69 -4.31
N GLY A 13 -12.84 -26.70 -3.45
CA GLY A 13 -13.84 -27.13 -2.49
C GLY A 13 -14.64 -28.36 -2.92
N PRO A 14 -15.50 -28.89 -2.03
CA PRO A 14 -16.31 -30.07 -2.31
C PRO A 14 -17.34 -29.80 -3.42
N GLY A 15 -17.44 -30.71 -4.39
CA GLY A 15 -18.38 -30.60 -5.52
C GLY A 15 -17.81 -29.93 -6.78
N CYS A 16 -16.56 -29.49 -6.75
CA CYS A 16 -15.90 -28.91 -7.92
C CYS A 16 -15.45 -30.04 -8.87
N GLY A 17 -15.97 -30.03 -10.10
CA GLY A 17 -15.66 -31.02 -11.12
C GLY A 17 -14.22 -30.95 -11.58
N ALA A 18 -13.28 -31.57 -10.85
CA ALA A 18 -11.87 -31.64 -11.22
C ALA A 18 -11.65 -32.29 -12.59
N ASP A 19 -12.58 -33.15 -13.02
CA ASP A 19 -12.61 -33.73 -14.37
C ASP A 19 -12.78 -32.65 -15.46
N ALA A 20 -13.49 -31.56 -15.18
CA ALA A 20 -13.62 -30.44 -16.12
C ALA A 20 -12.29 -29.70 -16.33
N PHE A 21 -11.43 -29.68 -15.31
CA PHE A 21 -10.08 -29.11 -15.41
C PHE A 21 -9.12 -30.05 -16.13
N GLU A 22 -9.27 -31.38 -16.00
CA GLU A 22 -8.52 -32.33 -16.82
C GLU A 22 -8.92 -32.24 -18.30
N ALA A 23 -10.22 -32.05 -18.56
CA ALA A 23 -10.76 -31.94 -19.90
C ALA A 23 -10.24 -30.72 -20.70
N THR A 24 -9.65 -29.72 -20.04
CA THR A 24 -9.01 -28.58 -20.75
C THR A 24 -7.72 -28.98 -21.44
N GLY A 25 -7.10 -30.11 -21.04
CA GLY A 25 -5.78 -30.53 -21.51
C GLY A 25 -4.62 -29.69 -20.98
N GLU A 26 -4.88 -28.73 -20.09
CA GLU A 26 -3.85 -27.86 -19.51
C GLU A 26 -3.13 -28.55 -18.33
N PRO A 27 -1.84 -28.24 -18.06
CA PRO A 27 -1.09 -28.90 -17.00
C PRO A 27 -1.70 -28.63 -15.62
N LEU A 28 -2.28 -29.64 -14.98
CA LEU A 28 -2.94 -29.49 -13.68
C LEU A 28 -2.00 -28.96 -12.58
N GLU A 29 -0.72 -29.31 -12.64
CA GLU A 29 0.28 -28.77 -11.71
C GLU A 29 0.37 -27.25 -11.78
N LEU A 30 0.34 -26.71 -13.01
CA LEU A 30 0.37 -25.28 -13.26
C LEU A 30 -0.93 -24.63 -12.80
N VAL A 31 -2.08 -25.25 -13.08
CA VAL A 31 -3.38 -24.76 -12.61
C VAL A 31 -3.39 -24.64 -11.09
N VAL A 32 -2.92 -25.68 -10.38
CA VAL A 32 -2.81 -25.68 -8.92
C VAL A 32 -1.89 -24.56 -8.42
N GLU A 33 -0.75 -24.35 -9.08
CA GLU A 33 0.17 -23.26 -8.76
C GLU A 33 -0.51 -21.89 -8.89
N LEU A 34 -1.18 -21.62 -10.01
CA LEU A 34 -1.82 -20.33 -10.26
C LEU A 34 -3.01 -20.07 -9.33
N LEU A 35 -3.76 -21.12 -8.97
CA LEU A 35 -4.81 -20.97 -7.96
C LEU A 35 -4.22 -20.70 -6.56
N ARG A 36 -3.03 -21.23 -6.24
CA ARG A 36 -2.31 -20.85 -5.00
C ARG A 36 -1.82 -19.41 -5.04
N GLU A 37 -1.32 -18.93 -6.18
CA GLU A 37 -0.98 -17.51 -6.32
C GLU A 37 -2.21 -16.61 -6.14
N THR A 38 -3.37 -17.03 -6.65
CA THR A 38 -4.65 -16.33 -6.38
C THR A 38 -4.97 -16.27 -4.89
N LEU A 39 -4.77 -17.37 -4.15
CA LEU A 39 -4.96 -17.41 -2.70
C LEU A 39 -3.99 -16.49 -1.95
N LYS A 40 -2.72 -16.41 -2.37
CA LYS A 40 -1.74 -15.47 -1.80
C LYS A 40 -2.20 -14.02 -1.95
N CYS A 41 -2.64 -13.63 -3.15
CA CYS A 41 -3.17 -12.28 -3.40
C CYS A 41 -4.34 -11.96 -2.45
N ARG A 42 -5.26 -12.91 -2.24
CA ARG A 42 -6.41 -12.72 -1.34
C ARG A 42 -6.01 -12.60 0.12
N LYS A 43 -5.05 -13.42 0.57
CA LYS A 43 -4.51 -13.36 1.93
C LYS A 43 -3.80 -12.03 2.20
N ALA A 44 -2.95 -11.59 1.26
CA ALA A 44 -2.29 -10.30 1.35
C ALA A 44 -3.31 -9.14 1.39
N ARG A 45 -4.34 -9.17 0.54
CA ARG A 45 -5.44 -8.19 0.58
C ARG A 45 -6.11 -8.16 1.96
N GLN A 46 -6.50 -9.34 2.48
CA GLN A 46 -7.18 -9.44 3.76
C GLN A 46 -6.32 -8.85 4.89
N TRP A 47 -5.04 -9.21 4.93
CA TRP A 47 -4.11 -8.68 5.92
C TRP A 47 -3.96 -7.16 5.83
N LEU A 48 -3.81 -6.61 4.61
CA LEU A 48 -3.68 -5.17 4.37
C LEU A 48 -4.94 -4.42 4.83
N LEU A 49 -6.11 -4.96 4.55
CA LEU A 49 -7.38 -4.36 4.95
C LEU A 49 -7.55 -4.36 6.48
N GLU A 50 -7.30 -5.51 7.13
CA GLU A 50 -7.49 -5.67 8.58
C GLU A 50 -6.43 -4.92 9.38
N SER A 51 -5.15 -5.02 8.97
CA SER A 51 -4.01 -4.51 9.74
C SER A 51 -3.62 -3.08 9.35
N ALA A 52 -3.57 -2.78 8.05
CA ALA A 52 -3.11 -1.49 7.54
C ALA A 52 -4.26 -0.52 7.20
N GLY A 53 -5.48 -1.03 7.03
CA GLY A 53 -6.69 -0.22 6.84
C GLY A 53 -6.93 0.28 5.42
N PHE A 54 -6.27 -0.31 4.41
CA PHE A 54 -6.48 0.03 3.00
C PHE A 54 -6.65 -1.23 2.14
N ASP A 55 -7.29 -1.08 0.98
CA ASP A 55 -7.63 -2.21 0.10
C ASP A 55 -6.85 -2.17 -1.22
N ILE A 56 -6.30 -3.32 -1.62
CA ILE A 56 -5.62 -3.52 -2.90
C ILE A 56 -6.54 -4.10 -3.98
N ALA A 57 -7.77 -4.50 -3.66
CA ALA A 57 -8.78 -4.79 -4.67
C ALA A 57 -9.32 -3.46 -5.24
N VAL A 58 -8.62 -2.97 -6.26
CA VAL A 58 -8.94 -1.67 -6.87
C VAL A 58 -10.20 -1.77 -7.72
N SER A 59 -11.27 -1.08 -7.30
CA SER A 59 -12.49 -0.93 -8.09
C SER A 59 -12.25 -0.09 -9.36
N PRO A 60 -13.07 -0.20 -10.42
CA PRO A 60 -12.99 0.66 -11.60
C PRO A 60 -12.91 2.15 -11.27
N ARG A 61 -13.76 2.63 -10.36
CA ARG A 61 -13.80 4.04 -9.95
C ARG A 61 -12.56 4.45 -9.18
N THR A 62 -12.04 3.57 -8.33
CA THR A 62 -10.78 3.81 -7.62
C THR A 62 -9.62 3.89 -8.61
N PHE A 63 -9.54 2.96 -9.56
CA PHE A 63 -8.52 2.96 -10.60
C PHE A 63 -8.57 4.22 -11.45
N HIS A 64 -9.76 4.66 -11.86
CA HIS A 64 -9.93 5.89 -12.63
C HIS A 64 -9.40 7.14 -11.89
N ARG A 65 -9.58 7.22 -10.57
CA ARG A 65 -8.96 8.28 -9.75
C ARG A 65 -7.43 8.14 -9.71
N LEU A 66 -6.90 6.93 -9.66
CA LEU A 66 -5.45 6.69 -9.70
C LEU A 66 -4.81 7.09 -11.04
N LEU A 67 -5.59 7.24 -12.12
CA LEU A 67 -5.10 7.80 -13.39
C LEU A 67 -4.74 9.29 -13.29
N ASP A 68 -4.97 9.96 -12.16
CA ASP A 68 -4.37 11.30 -11.90
C ASP A 68 -2.86 11.19 -11.63
N LEU A 69 -2.37 9.98 -11.31
CA LEU A 69 -0.95 9.68 -11.14
C LEU A 69 -0.35 9.32 -12.50
N ARG A 70 0.60 10.13 -12.98
CA ARG A 70 1.25 9.93 -14.28
C ARG A 70 1.89 8.54 -14.41
N GLU A 71 2.45 8.01 -13.32
CA GLU A 71 3.09 6.69 -13.28
C GLU A 71 2.10 5.52 -13.46
N ILE A 72 0.80 5.77 -13.27
CA ILE A 72 -0.27 4.80 -13.51
C ILE A 72 -0.93 5.04 -14.87
N ASP A 73 -1.09 6.30 -15.26
CA ASP A 73 -1.81 6.68 -16.48
C ASP A 73 -1.09 6.32 -17.78
N CYS A 74 0.23 6.46 -17.82
CA CYS A 74 0.98 6.29 -19.06
C CYS A 74 1.41 4.83 -19.27
N VAL A 75 1.00 4.23 -20.39
CA VAL A 75 1.49 2.92 -20.85
C VAL A 75 2.39 3.13 -22.07
N GLU A 76 3.60 2.56 -22.01
CA GLU A 76 4.52 2.53 -23.14
C GLU A 76 4.26 1.30 -24.00
N THR A 77 4.04 1.53 -25.29
CA THR A 77 3.85 0.47 -26.28
C THR A 77 4.82 0.68 -27.42
N THR A 78 5.56 -0.37 -27.77
CA THR A 78 6.46 -0.35 -28.94
C THR A 78 5.65 -0.68 -30.18
N THR A 79 5.69 0.18 -31.19
CA THR A 79 5.04 -0.06 -32.48
C THR A 79 5.85 -1.08 -33.30
N ARG A 80 5.29 -1.53 -34.43
CA ARG A 80 5.99 -2.42 -35.37
C ARG A 80 7.28 -1.80 -35.93
N ASP A 81 7.37 -0.47 -35.91
CA ASP A 81 8.54 0.30 -36.38
C ASP A 81 9.56 0.58 -35.26
N LEU A 82 9.39 -0.05 -34.09
CA LEU A 82 10.21 0.13 -32.88
C LEU A 82 10.08 1.52 -32.22
N ASP A 83 9.12 2.34 -32.65
CA ASP A 83 8.81 3.60 -31.97
C ASP A 83 8.09 3.34 -30.65
N VAL A 84 8.48 4.07 -29.60
CA VAL A 84 7.79 4.01 -28.30
C VAL A 84 6.65 5.03 -28.32
N LYS A 85 5.42 4.53 -28.30
CA LYS A 85 4.22 5.36 -28.11
C LYS A 85 3.81 5.31 -26.65
N VAL A 86 3.70 6.49 -26.04
CA VAL A 86 3.10 6.67 -24.72
C VAL A 86 1.63 6.94 -24.92
N GLU A 87 0.76 6.07 -24.40
CA GLU A 87 -0.68 6.25 -24.44
C GLU A 87 -1.20 6.52 -23.02
N SER A 88 -2.10 7.51 -22.90
CA SER A 88 -2.81 7.80 -21.65
C SER A 88 -4.00 6.87 -21.51
N LEU A 89 -4.04 6.12 -20.42
CA LEU A 89 -5.19 5.29 -20.06
C LEU A 89 -6.43 6.15 -19.75
N ARG A 90 -6.26 7.37 -19.26
CA ARG A 90 -7.34 8.31 -18.97
C ARG A 90 -8.08 8.76 -20.22
N GLU A 91 -7.39 8.88 -21.34
CA GLU A 91 -8.01 9.29 -22.61
C GLU A 91 -8.85 8.16 -23.24
N SER A 92 -8.54 6.91 -22.92
CA SER A 92 -9.15 5.73 -23.54
C SER A 92 -10.17 5.00 -22.65
N ARG A 93 -10.07 5.13 -21.32
CA ARG A 93 -10.91 4.41 -20.35
C ARG A 93 -12.05 5.25 -19.78
N ARG A 94 -13.17 4.58 -19.50
CA ARG A 94 -14.30 5.13 -18.74
C ARG A 94 -14.19 4.79 -17.25
N PRO A 95 -14.85 5.56 -16.35
CA PRO A 95 -14.79 5.33 -14.90
C PRO A 95 -15.24 3.94 -14.41
N ASP A 96 -16.12 3.28 -15.15
CA ASP A 96 -16.66 1.97 -14.78
C ASP A 96 -16.04 0.82 -15.59
N ASP A 97 -15.01 1.10 -16.41
CA ASP A 97 -14.31 0.06 -17.17
C ASP A 97 -13.58 -0.92 -16.22
N PRO A 98 -13.72 -2.24 -16.43
CA PRO A 98 -13.04 -3.26 -15.62
C PRO A 98 -11.53 -3.04 -15.53
N VAL A 99 -10.98 -3.26 -14.34
CA VAL A 99 -9.54 -3.14 -14.09
C VAL A 99 -8.90 -4.47 -14.43
N SER A 100 -7.94 -4.48 -15.36
CA SER A 100 -7.21 -5.70 -15.68
C SER A 100 -6.20 -6.05 -14.59
N ILE A 101 -5.75 -7.30 -14.54
CA ILE A 101 -4.67 -7.72 -13.64
C ILE A 101 -3.38 -6.95 -13.93
N GLY A 102 -3.10 -6.65 -15.20
CA GLY A 102 -1.97 -5.80 -15.59
C GLY A 102 -2.04 -4.40 -14.99
N ASN A 103 -3.22 -3.76 -15.06
CA ASN A 103 -3.46 -2.45 -14.45
C ASN A 103 -3.23 -2.47 -12.93
N LEU A 104 -3.76 -3.50 -12.26
CA LEU A 104 -3.55 -3.68 -10.83
C LEU A 104 -2.07 -3.87 -10.48
N ASN A 105 -1.34 -4.67 -11.27
CA ASN A 105 0.09 -4.89 -11.04
C ASN A 105 0.90 -3.59 -11.11
N SER A 106 0.59 -2.71 -12.07
CA SER A 106 1.20 -1.37 -12.15
C SER A 106 0.91 -0.54 -10.89
N VAL A 107 -0.32 -0.55 -10.40
CA VAL A 107 -0.69 0.13 -9.14
C VAL A 107 0.11 -0.40 -7.96
N LEU A 108 0.18 -1.72 -7.79
CA LEU A 108 0.92 -2.33 -6.68
C LEU A 108 2.41 -2.03 -6.74
N ARG A 109 3.01 -2.07 -7.92
CA ARG A 109 4.44 -1.77 -8.11
C ARG A 109 4.76 -0.33 -7.71
N GLU A 110 3.95 0.63 -8.15
CA GLU A 110 4.16 2.04 -7.84
C GLU A 110 3.88 2.35 -6.36
N LEU A 111 2.84 1.74 -5.76
CA LEU A 111 2.56 1.85 -4.33
C LEU A 111 3.72 1.27 -3.50
N TYR A 112 4.17 0.06 -3.83
CA TYR A 112 5.30 -0.58 -3.17
C TYR A 112 6.55 0.29 -3.24
N ARG A 113 6.86 0.87 -4.41
CA ARG A 113 8.01 1.76 -4.59
C ARG A 113 7.98 2.96 -3.64
N ASP A 114 6.84 3.60 -3.48
CA ASP A 114 6.71 4.77 -2.59
C ASP A 114 6.80 4.39 -1.10
N LEU A 115 6.18 3.28 -0.70
CA LEU A 115 6.25 2.77 0.67
C LEU A 115 7.65 2.26 1.02
N GLN A 116 8.33 1.62 0.07
CA GLN A 116 9.71 1.19 0.21
C GLN A 116 10.65 2.37 0.43
N ARG A 117 10.51 3.46 -0.35
CA ARG A 117 11.29 4.69 -0.14
C ARG A 117 11.05 5.28 1.25
N THR A 118 9.80 5.25 1.72
CA THR A 118 9.44 5.69 3.07
C THR A 118 10.14 4.81 4.12
N ARG A 119 10.11 3.49 3.96
CA ARG A 119 10.76 2.52 4.83
C ARG A 119 12.27 2.72 4.90
N GLU A 120 12.93 2.86 3.75
CA GLU A 120 14.37 3.08 3.64
C GLU A 120 14.78 4.41 4.29
N THR A 121 14.02 5.48 4.05
CA THR A 121 14.26 6.78 4.66
C THR A 121 14.09 6.71 6.18
N MET A 122 13.05 6.06 6.67
CA MET A 122 12.83 5.85 8.09
C MET A 122 14.00 5.07 8.72
N ALA A 123 14.42 3.96 8.12
CA ALA A 123 15.49 3.13 8.65
C ALA A 123 16.85 3.83 8.67
N ARG A 124 17.18 4.58 7.62
CA ARG A 124 18.45 5.29 7.47
C ARG A 124 18.52 6.55 8.33
N ASP A 125 17.49 7.39 8.23
CA ASP A 125 17.55 8.76 8.73
C ASP A 125 16.77 8.93 10.03
N PHE A 126 15.89 8.00 10.41
CA PHE A 126 15.00 8.12 11.58
C PHE A 126 14.92 6.82 12.40
N PRO A 127 16.05 6.28 12.90
CA PRO A 127 16.06 5.02 13.65
C PRO A 127 15.25 5.09 14.96
N ASN A 128 15.02 6.29 15.48
CA ASN A 128 14.19 6.55 16.66
C ASN A 128 13.23 7.71 16.38
N LEU A 129 12.02 7.40 15.92
CA LEU A 129 10.94 8.37 15.78
C LEU A 129 10.31 8.65 17.16
N LEU A 130 10.41 9.88 17.66
CA LEU A 130 9.98 10.28 19.00
C LEU A 130 8.46 10.44 19.09
N LEU A 131 7.80 10.86 18.00
CA LEU A 131 6.38 11.22 17.96
C LEU A 131 5.49 10.12 17.36
N LYS A 132 6.12 9.03 16.91
CA LYS A 132 5.48 7.95 16.15
C LYS A 132 4.18 7.44 16.74
N ARG A 133 4.03 7.41 18.06
CA ARG A 133 2.87 6.84 18.76
C ARG A 133 1.61 7.70 18.66
N ASP A 134 1.76 9.01 18.46
CA ASP A 134 0.64 9.96 18.44
C ASP A 134 0.52 10.70 17.11
N VAL A 135 1.34 10.33 16.11
CA VAL A 135 1.35 11.03 14.84
C VAL A 135 -0.01 10.95 14.15
N THR A 136 -0.52 12.13 13.79
CA THR A 136 -1.75 12.37 13.02
C THR A 136 -1.53 13.58 12.12
N ALA A 137 -2.34 13.74 11.08
CA ALA A 137 -2.23 14.90 10.18
C ALA A 137 -2.34 16.23 10.96
N ASP A 138 -3.31 16.33 11.88
CA ASP A 138 -3.55 17.52 12.69
C ASP A 138 -2.41 17.83 13.66
N ALA A 139 -1.83 16.80 14.28
CA ALA A 139 -0.70 16.99 15.19
C ALA A 139 0.55 17.44 14.41
N VAL A 140 0.84 16.82 13.26
CA VAL A 140 1.99 17.16 12.40
C VAL A 140 1.88 18.59 11.86
N ALA A 141 0.68 19.02 11.46
CA ALA A 141 0.44 20.36 10.94
C ALA A 141 0.76 21.48 11.95
N LYS A 142 0.66 21.20 13.25
CA LYS A 142 0.90 22.17 14.33
C LYS A 142 2.39 22.30 14.71
N ILE A 143 3.21 21.29 14.42
CA ILE A 143 4.63 21.25 14.83
C ILE A 143 5.42 22.51 14.41
N PRO A 144 5.33 23.01 13.15
CA PRO A 144 6.08 24.19 12.75
C PRO A 144 5.76 25.43 13.61
N GLY A 145 4.49 25.59 14.02
CA GLY A 145 4.04 26.67 14.88
C GLY A 145 4.65 26.58 16.28
N TRP A 146 4.65 25.39 16.88
CA TRP A 146 5.28 25.16 18.18
C TRP A 146 6.79 25.37 18.14
N VAL A 147 7.47 24.82 17.13
CA VAL A 147 8.93 24.99 16.96
C VAL A 147 9.30 26.47 16.82
N ALA A 148 8.62 27.20 15.93
CA ALA A 148 8.85 28.64 15.75
C ALA A 148 8.51 29.45 17.01
N GLY A 149 7.48 29.04 17.75
CA GLY A 149 7.10 29.63 19.03
C GLY A 149 8.19 29.52 20.09
N VAL A 150 8.74 28.31 20.27
CA VAL A 150 9.85 28.07 21.23
C VAL A 150 11.11 28.82 20.81
N ARG A 151 11.47 28.82 19.51
CA ARG A 151 12.64 29.56 19.00
C ARG A 151 12.54 31.05 19.28
N ARG A 152 11.40 31.68 18.98
CA ARG A 152 11.19 33.12 19.22
C ARG A 152 11.16 33.49 20.70
N ALA A 153 10.77 32.55 21.55
CA ALA A 153 10.75 32.77 23.00
C ALA A 153 12.18 32.76 23.61
N ARG A 154 13.18 32.22 22.92
CA ARG A 154 14.57 32.20 23.39
C ARG A 154 15.23 33.56 23.14
N TRP A 155 15.60 34.27 24.20
CA TRP A 155 16.34 35.52 24.13
C TRP A 155 17.86 35.26 24.24
N ASN A 156 18.65 35.95 23.41
CA ASN A 156 20.12 35.88 23.45
C ASN A 156 20.63 36.35 24.82
N GLY A 157 21.53 35.57 25.44
CA GLY A 157 22.15 35.89 26.73
C GLY A 157 21.34 35.54 27.98
N VAL A 158 20.01 35.43 27.92
CA VAL A 158 19.15 35.20 29.11
C VAL A 158 18.19 33.99 28.94
N GLY A 159 18.21 33.33 27.79
CA GLY A 159 17.45 32.09 27.57
C GLY A 159 15.94 32.31 27.62
N TYR A 160 15.25 31.60 28.52
CA TYR A 160 13.78 31.62 28.64
C TYR A 160 13.27 32.33 29.91
N LEU A 161 14.14 33.04 30.64
CA LEU A 161 13.82 33.58 31.97
C LEU A 161 12.63 34.59 31.95
N PHE A 162 12.42 35.31 30.85
CA PHE A 162 11.30 36.26 30.70
C PHE A 162 10.12 35.76 29.86
N THR A 163 10.24 34.58 29.25
CA THR A 163 9.24 33.99 28.33
C THR A 163 8.73 32.62 28.79
N GLY A 164 9.07 32.22 30.02
CA GLY A 164 8.74 30.89 30.55
C GLY A 164 7.25 30.53 30.53
N TRP A 165 6.35 31.50 30.74
CA TRP A 165 4.90 31.26 30.66
C TRP A 165 4.44 30.95 29.21
N ARG A 166 5.01 31.63 28.21
CA ARG A 166 4.71 31.41 26.80
C ARG A 166 5.24 30.07 26.31
N VAL A 167 6.45 29.71 26.72
CA VAL A 167 7.03 28.39 26.43
C VAL A 167 6.21 27.30 27.12
N ARG A 168 5.77 27.50 28.36
CA ARG A 168 4.92 26.53 29.08
C ARG A 168 3.57 26.31 28.38
N GLY A 169 2.96 27.35 27.81
CA GLY A 169 1.74 27.22 27.00
C GLY A 169 1.97 26.31 25.79
N ILE A 170 3.04 26.56 25.02
CA ILE A 170 3.40 25.75 23.85
C ILE A 170 3.72 24.29 24.25
N GLU A 171 4.45 24.09 25.33
CA GLU A 171 4.79 22.75 25.85
C GLU A 171 3.54 21.96 26.27
N ASN A 172 2.55 22.63 26.86
CA ASN A 172 1.28 22.00 27.23
C ASN A 172 0.47 21.58 26.00
N GLU A 173 0.38 22.44 24.99
CA GLU A 173 -0.29 22.11 23.72
C GLU A 173 0.39 20.95 22.99
N PHE A 174 1.73 21.00 22.91
CA PHE A 174 2.53 19.93 22.32
C PHE A 174 2.34 18.60 23.07
N ARG A 175 2.34 18.63 24.41
CA ARG A 175 2.07 17.44 25.22
C ARG A 175 0.66 16.91 25.04
N ALA A 176 -0.33 17.79 24.90
CA ALA A 176 -1.71 17.37 24.63
C ALA A 176 -1.83 16.69 23.26
N ALA A 177 -1.05 17.11 22.27
CA ALA A 177 -1.04 16.52 20.93
C ALA A 177 -0.21 15.22 20.83
N PHE A 178 0.82 15.06 21.66
CA PHE A 178 1.68 13.87 21.69
C PHE A 178 1.77 13.25 23.10
N PRO A 179 0.64 12.73 23.64
CA PRO A 179 0.57 12.26 25.03
C PRO A 179 1.36 10.98 25.30
N ASN A 180 1.59 10.12 24.30
CA ASN A 180 2.33 8.86 24.44
C ASN A 180 3.79 8.96 23.99
N SER A 181 4.28 10.17 23.74
CA SER A 181 5.60 10.47 23.20
C SER A 181 6.53 11.06 24.26
N ASP A 182 6.67 10.39 25.41
CA ASP A 182 7.44 10.88 26.57
C ASP A 182 8.87 11.31 26.24
N ARG A 183 9.51 10.62 25.30
CA ARG A 183 10.89 10.91 24.86
C ARG A 183 11.01 12.20 24.04
N ALA A 184 9.91 12.72 23.53
CA ALA A 184 9.84 14.00 22.85
C ALA A 184 9.67 15.18 23.83
N HIS A 185 9.35 14.90 25.10
CA HIS A 185 9.09 15.92 26.12
C HIS A 185 10.33 16.20 26.97
N PRO A 186 10.59 17.47 27.33
CA PRO A 186 9.93 18.69 26.85
C PRO A 186 10.42 19.09 25.45
N LEU A 187 9.55 19.72 24.65
CA LEU A 187 9.81 20.16 23.28
C LEU A 187 11.08 21.02 23.20
N ARG A 188 11.31 21.92 24.16
CA ARG A 188 12.50 22.79 24.15
C ARG A 188 13.83 22.03 24.15
N ALA A 189 13.87 20.83 24.74
CA ALA A 189 15.07 20.01 24.80
C ALA A 189 15.24 19.15 23.53
N LYS A 190 14.15 18.93 22.79
CA LYS A 190 14.06 18.02 21.65
C LYS A 190 13.73 18.73 20.33
N LEU A 191 13.90 20.05 20.31
CA LEU A 191 13.42 20.92 19.26
C LEU A 191 13.94 20.55 17.85
N ALA A 192 15.24 20.28 17.73
CA ALA A 192 15.86 19.94 16.46
C ALA A 192 15.43 18.53 15.98
N GLU A 193 15.29 17.58 16.90
CA GLU A 193 14.83 16.22 16.61
C GLU A 193 13.38 16.25 16.13
N VAL A 194 12.49 16.94 16.86
CA VAL A 194 11.07 17.13 16.53
C VAL A 194 10.88 17.85 15.19
N GLU A 195 11.66 18.90 14.92
CA GLU A 195 11.59 19.61 13.63
C GLU A 195 12.03 18.73 12.46
N ARG A 196 13.10 17.94 12.63
CA ARG A 196 13.54 16.98 11.61
C ARG A 196 12.47 15.92 11.35
N GLU A 197 11.89 15.38 12.41
CA GLU A 197 10.84 14.36 12.35
C GLU A 197 9.57 14.88 11.68
N ALA A 198 9.20 16.15 11.91
CA ALA A 198 8.08 16.79 11.25
C ALA A 198 8.25 16.86 9.71
N GLY A 199 9.49 17.00 9.22
CA GLY A 199 9.79 16.93 7.80
C GLY A 199 9.48 15.55 7.21
N PHE A 200 9.88 14.49 7.90
CA PHE A 200 9.56 13.11 7.51
C PHE A 200 8.06 12.84 7.50
N TYR A 201 7.33 13.28 8.53
CA TYR A 201 5.89 13.10 8.58
C TYR A 201 5.13 13.91 7.53
N ARG A 202 5.65 15.06 7.12
CA ARG A 202 5.09 15.80 5.98
C ARG A 202 5.20 14.98 4.70
N SER A 203 6.36 14.37 4.43
CA SER A 203 6.54 13.48 3.29
C SER A 203 5.59 12.27 3.36
N CYS A 204 5.37 11.69 4.54
CA CYS A 204 4.36 10.65 4.72
C CYS A 204 2.94 11.17 4.39
N GLY A 205 2.62 12.40 4.79
CA GLY A 205 1.34 13.04 4.46
C GLY A 205 1.17 13.28 2.95
N GLU A 206 2.23 13.64 2.24
CA GLU A 206 2.24 13.75 0.77
C GLU A 206 1.97 12.39 0.11
N THR A 207 2.59 11.32 0.60
CA THR A 207 2.31 9.95 0.14
C THR A 207 0.86 9.52 0.43
N ASN A 208 0.31 9.88 1.59
CA ASN A 208 -1.12 9.66 1.88
C ASN A 208 -2.01 10.41 0.89
N GLY A 209 -1.68 11.65 0.55
CA GLY A 209 -2.39 12.44 -0.47
C GLY A 209 -2.35 11.78 -1.84
N LYS A 210 -1.16 11.31 -2.27
CA LYS A 210 -0.97 10.59 -3.53
C LYS A 210 -1.84 9.33 -3.62
N TRP A 211 -1.91 8.56 -2.54
CA TRP A 211 -2.62 7.28 -2.49
C TRP A 211 -3.99 7.35 -1.80
N ALA A 212 -4.56 8.55 -1.70
CA ALA A 212 -5.83 8.78 -1.01
C ALA A 212 -6.99 7.97 -1.61
N ALA A 213 -6.95 7.70 -2.92
CA ALA A 213 -7.96 6.86 -3.59
C ALA A 213 -8.00 5.43 -3.05
N LEU A 214 -6.87 4.89 -2.57
CA LEU A 214 -6.79 3.57 -1.93
C LEU A 214 -7.11 3.62 -0.42
N GLY A 215 -7.20 4.81 0.18
CA GLY A 215 -7.38 4.97 1.62
C GLY A 215 -6.10 4.73 2.43
N LEU A 216 -4.92 4.92 1.83
CA LEU A 216 -3.65 4.77 2.54
C LEU A 216 -3.55 5.78 3.71
N ASP A 217 -3.22 5.27 4.90
CA ASP A 217 -2.88 6.06 6.08
C ASP A 217 -1.54 5.63 6.68
N LEU A 218 -0.46 6.24 6.21
CA LEU A 218 0.89 6.04 6.74
C LEU A 218 1.02 6.43 8.21
N PHE A 219 0.24 7.38 8.72
CA PHE A 219 0.33 7.75 10.14
C PHE A 219 -0.20 6.62 11.01
N ARG A 220 -1.29 5.96 10.61
CA ARG A 220 -1.76 4.73 11.25
C ARG A 220 -0.72 3.60 11.11
N ILE A 221 -0.23 3.33 9.90
CA ILE A 221 0.74 2.25 9.64
C ILE A 221 2.01 2.43 10.48
N LEU A 222 2.49 3.67 10.64
CA LEU A 222 3.62 3.99 11.50
C LEU A 222 3.25 3.76 12.97
N ARG A 223 2.13 4.27 13.47
CA ARG A 223 1.71 4.06 14.87
C ARG A 223 1.66 2.58 15.28
N THR A 224 1.33 1.69 14.36
CA THR A 224 1.20 0.25 14.60
C THR A 224 2.42 -0.57 14.19
N ASP A 225 3.56 0.08 13.90
CA ASP A 225 4.80 -0.60 13.46
C ASP A 225 4.61 -1.51 12.21
N ALA A 226 3.58 -1.25 11.39
CA ALA A 226 3.15 -2.15 10.34
C ALA A 226 3.86 -1.95 8.99
N LEU A 227 4.69 -0.91 8.83
CA LEU A 227 5.26 -0.53 7.53
C LEU A 227 6.06 -1.66 6.86
N ASN A 228 6.84 -2.43 7.63
CA ASN A 228 7.60 -3.57 7.09
C ASN A 228 6.65 -4.65 6.55
N ASN A 229 5.67 -5.05 7.36
CA ASN A 229 4.70 -6.07 6.98
C ASN A 229 3.84 -5.62 5.79
N VAL A 230 3.52 -4.32 5.68
CA VAL A 230 2.84 -3.75 4.50
C VAL A 230 3.68 -3.93 3.24
N CYS A 231 4.98 -3.59 3.29
CA CYS A 231 5.88 -3.80 2.16
C CYS A 231 5.96 -5.28 1.77
N GLU A 232 6.09 -6.19 2.75
CA GLU A 232 6.17 -7.63 2.51
C GLU A 232 4.88 -8.18 1.87
N ASN A 233 3.70 -7.79 2.35
CA ASN A 233 2.42 -8.23 1.79
C ASN A 233 2.18 -7.67 0.38
N LEU A 234 2.62 -6.43 0.10
CA LEU A 234 2.54 -5.86 -1.24
C LEU A 234 3.49 -6.55 -2.21
N GLU A 235 4.70 -6.88 -1.77
CA GLU A 235 5.66 -7.66 -2.55
C GLU A 235 5.15 -9.07 -2.84
N GLU A 236 4.58 -9.76 -1.84
CA GLU A 236 3.97 -11.08 -2.02
C GLU A 236 2.81 -11.02 -3.03
N ALA A 237 1.91 -10.04 -2.89
CA ALA A 237 0.81 -9.83 -3.83
C ALA A 237 1.32 -9.52 -5.25
N GLY A 238 2.30 -8.63 -5.39
CA GLY A 238 2.89 -8.27 -6.68
C GLY A 238 3.54 -9.46 -7.38
N ASN A 239 4.31 -10.27 -6.64
CA ASN A 239 4.93 -11.49 -7.16
C ASN A 239 3.89 -12.52 -7.59
N ALA A 240 2.83 -12.71 -6.80
CA ALA A 240 1.73 -13.61 -7.14
C ALA A 240 0.96 -13.14 -8.40
N LEU A 241 0.69 -11.84 -8.53
CA LEU A 241 0.10 -11.27 -9.74
C LEU A 241 0.99 -11.45 -10.96
N TRP A 242 2.30 -11.24 -10.81
CA TRP A 242 3.26 -11.44 -11.89
C TRP A 242 3.26 -12.90 -12.38
N ASN A 243 3.31 -13.85 -11.46
CA ASN A 243 3.25 -15.28 -11.77
C ASN A 243 1.93 -15.65 -12.47
N LEU A 244 0.80 -15.07 -12.03
CA LEU A 244 -0.49 -15.22 -12.69
C LEU A 244 -0.45 -14.72 -14.13
N VAL A 245 -0.01 -13.47 -14.36
CA VAL A 245 0.05 -12.87 -15.70
C VAL A 245 0.95 -13.68 -16.62
N TYR A 246 2.17 -14.01 -16.17
CA TYR A 246 3.18 -14.68 -16.97
C TYR A 246 2.76 -16.08 -17.42
N ASN A 247 2.15 -16.85 -16.51
CA ASN A 247 1.78 -18.25 -16.80
C ASN A 247 0.35 -18.42 -17.31
N SER A 248 -0.49 -17.38 -17.24
CA SER A 248 -1.89 -17.44 -17.67
C SER A 248 -2.14 -18.01 -19.07
N PRO A 249 -1.31 -17.76 -20.11
CA PRO A 249 -1.59 -18.26 -21.45
C PRO A 249 -1.57 -19.79 -21.53
N ARG A 250 -0.93 -20.47 -20.57
CA ARG A 250 -0.77 -21.94 -20.53
C ARG A 250 -1.86 -22.64 -19.71
N ALA A 251 -2.72 -21.88 -19.05
CA ALA A 251 -3.74 -22.38 -18.12
C ALA A 251 -5.04 -21.55 -18.18
N ARG A 252 -5.28 -20.87 -19.31
CA ARG A 252 -6.34 -19.87 -19.44
C ARG A 252 -7.72 -20.50 -19.31
N ALA A 253 -7.96 -21.64 -19.96
CA ALA A 253 -9.27 -22.28 -19.93
C ALA A 253 -9.62 -22.73 -18.51
N SER A 254 -8.64 -23.26 -17.78
CA SER A 254 -8.78 -23.68 -16.38
C SER A 254 -9.03 -22.49 -15.44
N LEU A 255 -8.35 -21.36 -15.65
CA LEU A 255 -8.60 -20.15 -14.86
C LEU A 255 -10.00 -19.57 -15.13
N GLU A 256 -10.44 -19.58 -16.39
CA GLU A 256 -11.81 -19.18 -16.76
C GLU A 256 -12.85 -20.13 -16.15
N LEU A 257 -12.61 -21.45 -16.12
CA LEU A 257 -13.45 -22.44 -15.41
C LEU A 257 -13.52 -22.16 -13.91
N ALA A 258 -12.39 -21.77 -13.30
CA ALA A 258 -12.34 -21.33 -11.91
C ALA A 258 -13.06 -19.98 -11.69
N GLY A 259 -13.45 -19.28 -12.75
CA GLY A 259 -14.12 -17.98 -12.71
C GLY A 259 -13.18 -16.80 -12.55
N ILE A 260 -11.90 -16.96 -12.91
CA ILE A 260 -10.88 -15.90 -12.85
C ILE A 260 -10.71 -15.33 -14.25
N ARG A 261 -10.84 -14.01 -14.38
CA ARG A 261 -10.70 -13.26 -15.64
C ARG A 261 -9.60 -12.22 -15.52
N PHE A 262 -8.73 -12.13 -16.52
CA PHE A 262 -7.56 -11.25 -16.49
C PHE A 262 -7.87 -9.79 -16.85
N ASP A 263 -9.00 -9.56 -17.50
CA ASP A 263 -9.55 -8.24 -17.83
C ASP A 263 -10.37 -7.63 -16.68
N ASP A 264 -10.65 -8.38 -15.62
CA ASP A 264 -11.46 -7.94 -14.48
C ASP A 264 -10.96 -8.49 -13.14
N THR A 265 -10.24 -7.66 -12.39
CA THR A 265 -9.63 -7.98 -11.09
C THR A 265 -10.65 -8.29 -10.01
N SER A 266 -11.93 -7.90 -10.14
CA SER A 266 -12.96 -8.30 -9.16
C SER A 266 -13.04 -9.83 -9.04
N THR A 267 -12.87 -10.53 -10.16
CA THR A 267 -12.85 -12.00 -10.21
C THR A 267 -11.66 -12.62 -9.46
N LEU A 268 -10.58 -11.87 -9.27
CA LEU A 268 -9.43 -12.32 -8.49
C LEU A 268 -9.75 -12.34 -7.00
N PHE A 269 -10.57 -11.40 -6.50
CA PHE A 269 -10.76 -11.19 -5.06
C PHE A 269 -12.15 -11.54 -4.52
N GLU A 270 -13.19 -11.49 -5.34
CA GLU A 270 -14.60 -11.67 -4.92
C GLU A 270 -15.20 -13.01 -5.38
N ASN A 271 -14.37 -13.89 -5.95
CA ASN A 271 -14.84 -15.16 -6.49
C ASN A 271 -14.97 -16.23 -5.40
N GLY A 272 -16.21 -16.62 -5.09
CA GLY A 272 -16.56 -17.64 -4.10
C GLY A 272 -16.27 -19.10 -4.48
N ARG A 273 -15.82 -19.39 -5.71
CA ARG A 273 -15.39 -20.75 -6.12
C ARG A 273 -14.00 -21.11 -5.64
N VAL A 274 -13.14 -20.11 -5.40
CA VAL A 274 -11.78 -20.33 -4.88
C VAL A 274 -11.78 -19.89 -3.42
N ALA A 275 -12.21 -20.77 -2.52
CA ALA A 275 -12.30 -20.38 -1.11
C ALA A 275 -10.91 -20.13 -0.53
N ILE A 276 -10.79 -19.16 0.37
CA ILE A 276 -9.63 -19.03 1.27
C ILE A 276 -9.73 -20.14 2.33
N ASN A 277 -9.75 -21.40 1.90
CA ASN A 277 -9.67 -22.55 2.79
C ASN A 277 -8.21 -23.01 2.80
N GLY A 278 -7.44 -22.41 3.72
CA GLY A 278 -6.05 -22.74 3.96
C GLY A 278 -5.48 -21.94 5.11
#